data_AF-A0A0F9N755-F1
#
_entry.id   AF-A0A0F9N755-F1
#
_cell.length_a   1.000
_cell.length_b   1.000
_cell.length_c   1.000
_cell.angle_alpha   90.00
_cell.angle_beta   90.00
_cell.angle_gamma   90.00
#
_symmetry.space_group_name_H-M   'P 1'
#
loop_
_entity.id
_entity.type
_entity.pdbx_description
1 polymer ?
#
loop_
_entity_poly.entity_id
_entity_poly.type
_entity_poly.pdbx_seq_one_letter_code
_entity_poly.pdbx_strand_id
1 'polypeptide(L)' 'MKVIDTVWFTSEYGNAGIALVEDKFTKKRKLLAGAISGLNQEMDEKILVDWGTEVPIPALQALIDKVEKKPSTRKKVKAR' A
#
# COMPACT_ATOMS: atom_id res chain seq x y z
N MET A 1 -1.71 2.85 -15.03
CA MET A 1 -0.83 2.17 -14.04
C MET A 1 -0.55 0.75 -14.50
N LYS A 2 0.61 0.19 -14.16
CA LYS A 2 0.93 -1.25 -14.27
C LYS A 2 1.09 -1.80 -12.85
N VAL A 3 0.40 -2.87 -12.51
CA VAL A 3 0.63 -3.60 -11.25
C VAL A 3 1.94 -4.37 -11.36
N ILE A 4 2.80 -4.24 -10.34
CA ILE A 4 4.06 -4.96 -10.24
C ILE A 4 3.91 -6.14 -9.28
N ASP A 5 3.30 -5.89 -8.11
CA ASP A 5 3.17 -6.87 -7.04
C ASP A 5 1.98 -6.52 -6.14
N THR A 6 1.47 -7.51 -5.42
CA THR A 6 0.30 -7.37 -4.54
C THR A 6 0.47 -8.15 -3.24
N VAL A 7 -0.14 -7.63 -2.18
CA VAL A 7 -0.38 -8.37 -0.95
C VAL A 7 -1.85 -8.29 -0.59
N TRP A 8 -2.44 -9.43 -0.28
CA TRP A 8 -3.85 -9.57 0.05
C TRP A 8 -4.04 -9.86 1.54
N PHE A 9 -5.10 -9.30 2.10
CA PHE A 9 -5.53 -9.49 3.48
C PHE A 9 -6.97 -9.99 3.47
N THR A 10 -7.19 -11.17 4.04
CA THR A 10 -8.52 -11.77 4.16
C THR A 10 -8.85 -11.98 5.62
N SER A 11 -10.05 -11.61 6.02
CA SER A 11 -10.60 -11.83 7.36
C SER A 11 -12.07 -12.20 7.27
N GLU A 12 -12.67 -12.58 8.40
CA GLU A 12 -14.12 -12.82 8.49
C GLU A 12 -14.96 -11.57 8.13
N TYR A 13 -14.37 -10.37 8.19
CA TYR A 13 -15.02 -9.09 7.87
C TYR A 13 -14.75 -8.59 6.45
N GLY A 14 -14.15 -9.42 5.60
CA GLY A 14 -13.94 -9.12 4.18
C GLY A 14 -12.47 -9.09 3.76
N ASN A 15 -12.26 -8.59 2.55
CA ASN A 15 -11.00 -8.65 1.83
C ASN A 15 -10.45 -7.25 1.53
N ALA A 16 -9.15 -7.09 1.70
CA ALA A 16 -8.41 -5.88 1.37
C ALA A 16 -7.08 -6.23 0.72
N GLY A 17 -6.46 -5.26 0.06
CA GLY A 17 -5.16 -5.45 -0.56
C GLY A 17 -4.33 -4.18 -0.61
N ILE A 18 -3.03 -4.37 -0.79
CA ILE A 18 -2.09 -3.32 -1.17
C ILE A 18 -1.42 -3.76 -2.48
N ALA A 19 -1.44 -2.90 -3.49
CA ALA A 19 -0.77 -3.12 -4.77
C ALA A 19 0.38 -2.12 -4.95
N LEU A 20 1.56 -2.64 -5.31
CA LEU A 20 2.64 -1.84 -5.86
C LEU A 20 2.36 -1.60 -7.34
N VAL A 21 2.21 -0.33 -7.70
CA VAL A 21 1.93 0.07 -9.07
C VAL A 21 2.99 1.03 -9.58
N GLU A 22 3.24 0.97 -10.89
CA GLU A 22 4.12 1.88 -11.60
C GLU A 22 3.32 2.63 -12.67
N ASP A 23 3.50 3.94 -12.70
CA ASP A 23 2.94 4.77 -13.76
C ASP A 23 3.71 4.53 -15.07
N LYS A 24 2.98 4.26 -16.15
CA LYS A 24 3.58 3.84 -17.42
C LYS A 24 4.45 4.94 -18.04
N PHE A 25 4.11 6.21 -17.80
CA PHE A 25 4.75 7.38 -18.41
C PHE A 25 5.87 7.92 -17.53
N THR A 26 5.58 8.19 -16.25
CA THR A 26 6.53 8.82 -15.32
C THR A 26 7.48 7.82 -14.67
N LYS A 27 7.22 6.52 -14.80
CA LYS A 27 7.94 5.43 -14.10
C LYS A 27 7.94 5.55 -12.58
N LYS A 28 7.11 6.43 -12.01
CA LYS A 28 6.97 6.59 -10.56
C LYS A 28 6.19 5.41 -10.00
N ARG A 29 6.70 4.88 -8.90
CA ARG A 29 6.05 3.80 -8.14
C ARG A 29 5.29 4.35 -6.96
N LYS A 30 4.13 3.76 -6.69
CA LYS A 30 3.33 4.03 -5.48
C LYS A 30 2.61 2.78 -5.02
N LEU A 31 2.20 2.79 -3.76
CA LEU A 31 1.35 1.77 -3.18
C LEU A 31 -0.09 2.26 -3.18
N LEU A 32 -1.01 1.45 -3.67
CA LEU A 32 -2.46 1.67 -3.58
C LEU A 32 -3.06 0.63 -2.64
N ALA A 33 -3.95 1.04 -1.74
CA ALA A 33 -4.63 0.16 -0.82
C ALA A 33 -6.15 0.34 -0.89
N GLY A 34 -6.90 -0.73 -0.65
CA GLY A 34 -8.35 -0.68 -0.68
C GLY A 34 -9.02 -2.00 -0.35
N ALA A 35 -10.34 -1.94 -0.18
CA ALA A 35 -11.20 -3.12 -0.10
C ALA A 35 -11.35 -3.74 -1.49
N ILE A 36 -11.42 -5.07 -1.53
CA ILE A 36 -11.51 -5.87 -2.75
C ILE A 36 -12.50 -7.02 -2.58
N SER A 37 -12.81 -7.73 -3.67
CA SER A 37 -13.72 -8.87 -3.61
C SER A 37 -13.05 -10.11 -3.00
N GLY A 38 -11.76 -10.33 -3.29
CA GLY A 38 -11.01 -11.53 -2.94
C GLY A 38 -11.36 -12.76 -3.79
N LEU A 39 -12.13 -12.58 -4.87
CA LEU A 39 -12.63 -13.66 -5.73
C LEU A 39 -11.80 -13.82 -7.00
N ASN A 40 -11.21 -12.74 -7.51
CA ASN A 40 -10.46 -12.74 -8.75
C ASN A 40 -9.35 -11.70 -8.70
N GLN A 41 -8.11 -12.17 -8.80
CA GLN A 41 -6.93 -11.32 -8.67
C GLN A 41 -6.89 -10.17 -9.68
N GLU A 42 -7.17 -10.43 -10.97
CA GLU A 42 -7.11 -9.39 -12.01
C GLU A 42 -8.17 -8.30 -11.76
N MET A 43 -9.36 -8.70 -11.32
CA MET A 43 -10.43 -7.77 -10.99
C MET A 43 -10.09 -6.95 -9.73
N ASP A 44 -9.54 -7.60 -8.71
CA ASP A 44 -9.14 -6.95 -7.45
C ASP A 44 -7.98 -5.97 -7.68
N GLU A 45 -7.00 -6.34 -8.50
CA GLU A 45 -5.94 -5.46 -8.97
C GLU A 45 -6.51 -4.23 -9.70
N LYS A 46 -7.49 -4.42 -10.58
CA LYS A 46 -8.16 -3.33 -11.28
C LYS A 46 -8.89 -2.40 -10.30
N ILE A 47 -9.59 -2.96 -9.31
CA ILE A 47 -10.27 -2.18 -8.26
C ILE A 47 -9.26 -1.31 -7.52
N LEU A 48 -8.10 -1.86 -7.13
CA LEU A 48 -7.06 -1.08 -6.48
C LEU A 48 -6.49 0.03 -7.37
N VAL A 49 -6.33 -0.21 -8.67
CA VAL A 49 -5.85 0.81 -9.62
C VAL A 49 -6.86 1.93 -9.82
N ASP A 50 -8.14 1.60 -9.93
CA ASP A 50 -9.21 2.56 -10.22
C ASP A 50 -9.68 3.32 -8.97
N TRP A 51 -9.76 2.65 -7.83
CA TRP A 51 -10.43 3.12 -6.62
C TRP A 51 -9.57 3.06 -5.35
N GLY A 52 -8.36 2.50 -5.44
CA GLY A 52 -7.46 2.41 -4.30
C GLY A 52 -6.94 3.77 -3.86
N THR A 53 -6.68 3.89 -2.55
CA THR A 53 -6.09 5.09 -1.96
C THR A 53 -4.57 4.95 -1.90
N GLU A 54 -3.85 6.02 -2.21
CA GLU A 54 -2.39 6.04 -2.11
C GLU A 54 -1.94 5.89 -0.66
N VAL A 55 -1.06 4.92 -0.40
CA VAL A 55 -0.58 4.63 0.95
C VAL A 55 0.48 5.66 1.36
N PRO A 56 0.33 6.29 2.54
CA PRO A 56 1.37 7.17 3.08
C PRO A 56 2.59 6.35 3.53
N ILE A 57 3.58 6.21 2.65
CA ILE A 57 4.80 5.42 2.88
C ILE A 57 5.49 5.73 4.23
N PRO A 58 5.66 6.99 4.67
CA PRO A 58 6.28 7.27 5.96
C PRO A 58 5.49 6.72 7.16
N ALA A 59 4.17 6.63 7.06
CA ALA A 59 3.33 6.08 8.11
C ALA A 59 3.38 4.54 8.11
N LEU A 60 3.34 3.92 6.93
CA LEU A 60 3.47 2.47 6.80
C LEU A 60 4.86 1.99 7.29
N GLN A 61 5.94 2.68 6.90
CA GLN A 61 7.29 2.35 7.37
C GLN A 61 7.39 2.47 8.89
N ALA A 62 6.78 3.50 9.50
CA ALA A 62 6.76 3.64 10.95
C ALA A 62 6.01 2.51 11.67
N LEU A 63 5.04 1.85 11.01
CA LEU A 63 4.40 0.64 11.55
C LEU A 63 5.31 -0.57 11.45
N ILE A 64 5.97 -0.77 10.29
CA ILE A 64 6.94 -1.86 10.07
C ILE A 64 8.08 -1.76 11.08
N ASP A 65 8.66 -0.58 11.26
CA ASP A 65 9.76 -0.34 12.21
C ASP A 65 9.37 -0.75 13.65
N LYS A 66 8.12 -0.49 14.05
CA LYS A 66 7.61 -0.88 15.39
C LYS A 66 7.50 -2.39 15.55
N VAL A 67 7.06 -3.11 14.52
CA VAL A 67 6.99 -4.58 14.53
C VAL A 67 8.39 -5.17 14.66
N GLU A 68 9.35 -4.61 13.93
CA GLU A 68 10.75 -5.04 13.96
C GLU A 68 11.53 -4.54 15.20
N LYS A 69 10.88 -3.81 16.11
CA LYS A 69 11.50 -3.17 17.29
C LYS A 69 12.70 -2.28 16.92
N LYS A 70 12.71 -1.71 15.71
CA LYS A 70 13.75 -0.78 15.27
C LYS A 70 13.50 0.60 15.88
N PRO A 71 14.55 1.35 16.28
CA PRO A 71 14.38 2.73 16.71
C PRO A 71 13.80 3.56 15.55
N SER A 72 12.65 4.19 15.77
CA SER A 72 11.96 4.93 14.70
C SER A 72 12.87 6.02 14.14
N THR A 73 13.09 6.04 12.84
CA THR A 73 13.94 7.02 12.16
C THR A 73 13.30 8.40 12.02
N ARG A 74 12.23 8.71 12.78
CA ARG A 74 11.64 10.05 12.85
C ARG A 74 12.70 11.04 13.33
N LYS A 75 13.36 11.71 12.39
CA LYS A 75 14.09 12.95 12.65
C LYS A 75 13.10 13.88 13.34
N LYS A 76 13.33 14.17 14.63
CA LYS A 76 12.66 15.27 15.32
C LYS A 76 12.97 16.53 14.51
N VAL A 77 11.99 17.01 13.74
CA VAL A 77 12.07 18.35 13.18
C VAL A 77 12.01 19.28 14.38
N LYS A 78 13.14 19.89 14.75
CA LYS A 78 13.16 20.96 15.75
C LYS A 78 12.34 22.12 15.18
N ALA A 79 11.20 22.39 15.78
CA ALA A 79 10.55 23.69 15.62
C ALA A 79 11.55 24.76 16.08
N ARG A 80 11.83 25.73 15.22
CA ARG A 80 12.56 26.95 15.56
C ARG A 80 11.58 27.98 16.12
#